data_AF-A0A221UYV7-F1
#
_entry.id   AF-A0A221UYV7-F1
#
_cell.length_a   1.000
_cell.length_b   1.000
_cell.length_c   1.000
_cell.angle_alpha   90.00
_cell.angle_beta   90.00
_cell.angle_gamma   90.00
#
_symmetry.space_group_name_H-M   'P 1'
#
loop_
_entity.id
_entity.type
_entity.pdbx_description
1 polymer ?
#
loop_
_entity_poly.entity_id
_entity_poly.type
_entity_poly.pdbx_seq_one_letter_code
_entity_poly.pdbx_strand_id
1 'polypeptide(L)'
;MKKLYHILPILLLLIGSQAFAQTPEQQKMIDKALKMRDSIMESLNLEDVQKQADQQQKRVEPDKKSSTKTSPIPTATKSEDKYWKNTLASDKDKKLKNWNKGTADLVFNYAYDSRNDKINYVKVGSIKVDGTIELNPTDKIPVLQPLNNFKNSNNFFDIHNPDAYQYSNEKAGFKLNPYLLVYQNEQQIGILTIGNSAKVTLNLLTPGDLYFGDEGYILSWVYVDEACAIKANENWSGDLSNTGNPIMVETNVVYNLNFNPGWNMVKTEVIGTYEFPNAAEEDRSRYKKHNHTSIASIPNDATYFFRWAIQY
;
A
#
# COMPACT_ATOMS: atom_id res chain seq x y z
N MET A 1 -24.40 60.84 -8.17
CA MET A 1 -23.38 59.78 -7.94
C MET A 1 -22.74 59.87 -6.55
N LYS A 2 -23.50 59.64 -5.46
CA LYS A 2 -22.93 59.69 -4.08
C LYS A 2 -23.41 58.57 -3.14
N LYS A 3 -24.27 57.65 -3.59
CA LYS A 3 -24.78 56.53 -2.77
C LYS A 3 -24.21 55.15 -3.13
N LEU A 4 -23.45 55.03 -4.22
CA LEU A 4 -22.86 53.75 -4.63
C LEU A 4 -21.51 53.43 -3.94
N TYR A 5 -20.83 54.44 -3.40
CA TYR A 5 -19.48 54.30 -2.82
C TYR A 5 -19.45 53.81 -1.37
N HIS A 6 -20.61 53.61 -0.73
CA HIS A 6 -20.67 53.13 0.66
C HIS A 6 -21.12 51.68 0.79
N ILE A 7 -21.55 51.05 -0.32
CA ILE A 7 -21.98 49.64 -0.33
C ILE A 7 -20.82 48.72 -0.73
N LEU A 8 -19.90 49.21 -1.57
CA LEU A 8 -18.73 48.44 -2.05
C LEU A 8 -17.76 47.97 -0.94
N PRO A 9 -17.43 48.77 0.10
CA PRO A 9 -16.51 48.33 1.15
C PRO A 9 -17.14 47.26 2.06
N ILE A 10 -18.46 47.31 2.25
CA ILE A 10 -19.21 46.35 3.08
C ILE A 10 -19.34 45.00 2.36
N LEU A 11 -19.51 45.01 1.03
CA LEU A 11 -19.54 43.79 0.23
C LEU A 11 -18.17 43.11 0.14
N LEU A 12 -17.07 43.87 0.10
CA LEU A 12 -15.70 43.34 0.09
C LEU A 12 -15.28 42.75 1.46
N LEU A 13 -15.80 43.27 2.57
CA LEU A 13 -15.60 42.68 3.91
C LEU A 13 -16.38 41.37 4.13
N LEU A 14 -17.52 41.20 3.47
CA LEU A 14 -18.33 39.97 3.52
C LEU A 14 -17.75 38.84 2.63
N ILE A 15 -17.02 39.18 1.57
CA ILE A 15 -16.32 38.19 0.72
C ILE A 15 -14.97 37.79 1.33
N GLY A 16 -14.32 38.68 2.09
CA GLY A 16 -13.02 38.43 2.74
C GLY A 16 -13.06 37.56 4.02
N SER A 17 -14.25 37.15 4.48
CA SER A 17 -14.42 36.32 5.69
C SER A 17 -14.90 34.90 5.42
N GLN A 18 -15.07 34.51 4.14
CA GLN A 18 -15.14 33.10 3.77
C GLN A 18 -13.72 32.56 3.54
N ALA A 19 -12.91 32.61 4.60
CA ALA A 19 -11.88 31.59 4.76
C ALA A 19 -12.62 30.26 4.69
N PHE A 20 -12.19 29.37 3.79
CA PHE A 20 -12.66 27.99 3.72
C PHE A 20 -12.31 27.28 5.03
N ALA A 21 -13.07 27.56 6.08
CA ALA A 21 -13.09 26.78 7.28
C ALA A 21 -13.74 25.46 6.89
N GLN A 22 -12.95 24.39 6.89
CA GLN A 22 -13.48 23.03 6.79
C GLN A 22 -14.63 22.90 7.80
N THR A 23 -15.77 22.41 7.33
CA THR A 23 -16.90 22.16 8.22
C THR A 23 -16.46 21.23 9.35
N PRO A 24 -17.02 21.33 10.57
CA PRO A 24 -16.66 20.42 11.67
C PRO A 24 -16.78 18.93 11.31
N GLU A 25 -17.61 18.59 10.32
CA GLU A 25 -17.74 17.24 9.77
C GLU A 25 -16.58 16.87 8.82
N GLN A 26 -16.11 17.80 7.99
CA GLN A 26 -14.90 17.61 7.18
C GLN A 26 -13.64 17.53 8.05
N GLN A 27 -13.55 18.35 9.10
CA GLN A 27 -12.47 18.24 10.08
C GLN A 27 -12.52 16.88 10.79
N LYS A 28 -13.70 16.39 11.20
CA LYS A 28 -13.84 15.03 11.74
C LYS A 28 -13.46 13.93 10.77
N MET A 29 -13.75 14.08 9.47
CA MET A 29 -13.34 13.12 8.44
C MET A 29 -11.84 13.16 8.20
N ILE A 30 -11.21 14.33 8.23
CA ILE A 30 -9.75 14.50 8.13
C ILE A 30 -9.07 13.95 9.38
N ASP A 31 -9.56 14.25 10.58
CA ASP A 31 -9.04 13.71 11.83
C ASP A 31 -9.22 12.18 11.91
N LYS A 32 -10.25 11.63 11.26
CA LYS A 32 -10.50 10.18 11.18
C LYS A 32 -9.64 9.50 10.10
N ALA A 33 -9.40 10.16 8.97
CA ALA A 33 -8.47 9.69 7.95
C ALA A 33 -7.02 9.77 8.45
N LEU A 34 -6.69 10.81 9.23
CA LEU A 34 -5.44 10.92 9.97
C LEU A 34 -5.37 9.83 11.03
N LYS A 35 -6.41 9.56 11.82
CA LYS A 35 -6.41 8.41 12.76
C LYS A 35 -6.33 7.04 12.10
N MET A 36 -6.89 6.83 10.91
CA MET A 36 -6.71 5.58 10.16
C MET A 36 -5.31 5.49 9.58
N ARG A 37 -4.77 6.59 9.04
CA ARG A 37 -3.37 6.68 8.60
C ARG A 37 -2.43 6.45 9.77
N ASP A 38 -2.73 7.04 10.91
CA ASP A 38 -1.95 6.98 12.13
C ASP A 38 -2.09 5.59 12.75
N SER A 39 -3.25 4.92 12.72
CA SER A 39 -3.41 3.51 13.09
C SER A 39 -2.68 2.56 12.14
N ILE A 40 -2.62 2.89 10.83
CA ILE A 40 -1.76 2.20 9.86
C ILE A 40 -0.27 2.47 10.15
N MET A 41 0.11 3.69 10.58
CA MET A 41 1.49 4.03 10.97
C MET A 41 1.90 3.48 12.35
N GLU A 42 0.97 3.38 13.30
CA GLU A 42 1.12 2.76 14.62
C GLU A 42 1.32 1.25 14.41
N SER A 43 0.59 0.64 13.46
CA SER A 43 0.80 -0.75 13.04
C SER A 43 2.13 -1.01 12.31
N LEU A 44 2.81 0.04 11.84
CA LEU A 44 4.14 -0.01 11.22
C LEU A 44 5.26 0.37 12.22
N ASN A 45 4.92 0.68 13.46
CA ASN A 45 5.82 1.01 14.57
C ASN A 45 6.89 2.06 14.25
N LEU A 46 6.49 3.15 13.57
CA LEU A 46 7.35 4.31 13.29
C LEU A 46 7.73 5.09 14.55
N GLU A 47 6.94 5.03 15.63
CA GLU A 47 7.26 5.72 16.89
C GLU A 47 8.49 5.14 17.60
N ASP A 48 8.71 3.82 17.53
CA ASP A 48 9.91 3.19 18.10
C ASP A 48 11.16 3.49 17.25
N VAL A 49 11.00 3.61 15.93
CA VAL A 49 12.06 4.05 15.00
C VAL A 49 12.38 5.53 15.24
N GLN A 50 11.39 6.39 15.46
CA GLN A 50 11.56 7.80 15.78
C GLN A 50 12.20 8.00 17.17
N LYS A 51 11.79 7.23 18.19
CA LYS A 51 12.41 7.26 19.52
C LYS A 51 13.85 6.75 19.49
N GLN A 52 14.17 5.74 18.69
CA GLN A 52 15.55 5.28 18.49
C GLN A 52 16.40 6.31 17.73
N ALA A 53 15.84 6.97 16.71
CA ALA A 53 16.52 8.05 15.98
C ALA A 53 16.76 9.29 16.86
N ASP A 54 15.79 9.69 17.69
CA ASP A 54 15.89 10.79 18.63
C ASP A 54 16.85 10.48 19.79
N GLN A 55 16.90 9.22 20.25
CA GLN A 55 17.88 8.77 21.25
C GLN A 55 19.30 8.69 20.67
N GLN A 56 19.45 8.39 19.37
CA GLN A 56 20.73 8.47 18.68
C GLN A 56 21.16 9.92 18.43
N GLN A 57 20.27 10.82 18.03
CA GLN A 57 20.58 12.24 17.86
C GLN A 57 20.93 12.93 19.19
N LYS A 58 20.22 12.62 20.29
CA LYS A 58 20.54 13.16 21.64
C LYS A 58 21.85 12.63 22.22
N ARG A 59 22.45 11.58 21.64
CA ARG A 59 23.77 11.06 22.03
C ARG A 59 24.93 11.66 21.22
N VAL A 60 24.65 12.46 20.18
CA VAL A 60 25.67 12.87 19.18
C VAL A 60 26.05 14.36 19.25
N GLU A 61 25.51 15.16 20.17
CA GLU A 61 26.14 16.47 20.48
C GLU A 61 26.25 16.70 22.00
N PRO A 62 27.37 17.25 22.53
CA PRO A 62 28.52 17.84 21.84
C PRO A 62 29.85 17.13 22.15
N ASP A 63 30.71 16.95 21.14
CA ASP A 63 32.15 17.17 21.31
C ASP A 63 32.80 17.49 19.95
N LYS A 64 32.71 18.77 19.59
CA LYS A 64 33.60 19.37 18.59
C LYS A 64 35.01 19.42 19.18
N LYS A 65 35.85 18.46 18.79
CA LYS A 65 37.24 18.66 18.30
C LYS A 65 37.98 17.33 18.15
N SER A 66 38.67 17.21 17.01
CA SER A 66 39.91 16.42 16.78
C SER A 66 39.82 15.21 15.85
N SER A 67 40.37 15.41 14.64
CA SER A 67 41.18 14.49 13.82
C SER A 67 40.70 13.05 13.53
N THR A 68 40.29 12.84 12.28
CA THR A 68 40.64 11.72 11.39
C THR A 68 41.09 10.40 12.05
N LYS A 69 40.14 9.48 12.20
CA LYS A 69 40.29 8.03 11.94
C LYS A 69 38.89 7.44 11.81
N THR A 70 38.54 6.98 10.61
CA THR A 70 37.28 6.29 10.33
C THR A 70 37.31 4.95 11.06
N SER A 71 36.60 4.84 12.18
CA SER A 71 36.39 3.55 12.84
C SER A 71 35.48 2.69 11.96
N PRO A 72 35.70 1.36 11.89
CA PRO A 72 34.80 0.47 11.19
C PRO A 72 33.41 0.57 11.82
N ILE A 73 32.39 0.72 10.99
CA ILE A 73 30.98 0.63 11.42
C ILE A 73 30.82 -0.70 12.15
N PRO A 74 30.30 -0.73 13.40
CA PRO A 74 30.08 -1.97 14.10
C PRO A 74 29.21 -2.88 13.24
N THR A 75 29.65 -4.10 12.99
CA THR A 75 28.87 -5.11 12.31
C THR A 75 27.61 -5.36 13.12
N ALA A 76 26.49 -4.78 12.66
CA ALA A 76 25.17 -5.07 13.20
C ALA A 76 24.99 -6.59 13.19
N THR A 77 24.66 -7.14 14.35
CA THR A 77 24.24 -8.54 14.47
C THR A 77 23.07 -8.72 13.52
N LYS A 78 23.12 -9.71 12.62
CA LYS A 78 22.05 -9.97 11.64
C LYS A 78 20.73 -10.14 12.38
N SER A 79 19.91 -9.10 12.45
CA SER A 79 18.50 -9.24 12.80
C SER A 79 17.87 -10.14 11.75
N GLU A 80 16.84 -10.92 12.14
CA GLU A 80 16.03 -11.62 11.14
C GLU A 80 15.63 -10.63 10.04
N ASP A 81 15.73 -11.09 8.79
CA ASP A 81 15.29 -10.31 7.63
C ASP A 81 13.85 -9.84 7.86
N LYS A 82 13.64 -8.51 7.88
CA LYS A 82 12.35 -7.89 8.21
C LYS A 82 11.20 -8.41 7.35
N TYR A 83 11.49 -8.85 6.12
CA TYR A 83 10.49 -9.40 5.20
C TYR A 83 9.97 -10.78 5.64
N TRP A 84 10.76 -11.53 6.41
CA TRP A 84 10.44 -12.86 6.91
C TRP A 84 9.92 -12.87 8.35
N LYS A 85 10.15 -11.77 9.09
CA LYS A 85 9.58 -11.61 10.42
C LYS A 85 8.06 -11.76 10.32
N ASN A 86 7.53 -12.74 11.06
CA ASN A 86 6.10 -13.01 11.12
C ASN A 86 5.47 -13.45 9.79
N THR A 87 6.26 -13.98 8.86
CA THR A 87 5.81 -14.42 7.54
C THR A 87 5.91 -15.94 7.42
N LEU A 88 4.83 -16.59 7.00
CA LEU A 88 4.84 -17.95 6.49
C LEU A 88 4.71 -17.92 4.97
N ALA A 89 5.49 -18.76 4.29
CA ALA A 89 5.39 -18.95 2.84
C ALA A 89 4.81 -20.33 2.51
N SER A 90 4.06 -20.40 1.41
CA SER A 90 3.62 -21.68 0.87
C SER A 90 4.76 -22.45 0.21
N ASP A 91 4.60 -23.76 0.14
CA ASP A 91 5.34 -24.58 -0.81
C ASP A 91 4.69 -24.57 -2.20
N LYS A 92 5.17 -25.45 -3.09
CA LYS A 92 4.69 -25.60 -4.47
C LYS A 92 3.27 -26.15 -4.56
N ASP A 93 2.79 -26.81 -3.50
CA ASP A 93 1.44 -27.38 -3.41
C ASP A 93 0.46 -26.39 -2.75
N LYS A 94 0.85 -25.11 -2.64
CA LYS A 94 0.05 -24.03 -2.04
C LYS A 94 -0.26 -24.28 -0.57
N LYS A 95 0.63 -24.96 0.14
CA LYS A 95 0.51 -25.27 1.56
C LYS A 95 1.46 -24.42 2.38
N LEU A 96 0.93 -23.65 3.33
CA LEU A 96 1.74 -22.84 4.24
C LEU A 96 2.60 -23.72 5.13
N LYS A 97 3.91 -23.57 5.02
CA LYS A 97 4.85 -24.30 5.88
C LYS A 97 4.66 -23.89 7.34
N ASN A 98 4.65 -24.86 8.24
CA ASN A 98 4.50 -24.67 9.69
C ASN A 98 3.17 -24.02 10.12
N TRP A 99 2.11 -24.11 9.29
CA TRP A 99 0.78 -23.68 9.71
C TRP A 99 0.25 -24.57 10.84
N ASN A 100 -0.15 -23.94 11.94
CA ASN A 100 -0.56 -24.64 13.16
C ASN A 100 -1.76 -23.99 13.86
N LYS A 101 -2.58 -23.24 13.12
CA LYS A 101 -3.75 -22.53 13.68
C LYS A 101 -5.06 -23.27 13.49
N GLY A 102 -5.11 -24.34 12.71
CA GLY A 102 -6.36 -24.97 12.33
C GLY A 102 -6.97 -24.26 11.12
N THR A 103 -8.28 -24.33 10.94
CA THR A 103 -8.94 -23.70 9.79
C THR A 103 -8.98 -22.18 9.95
N ALA A 104 -8.79 -21.45 8.85
CA ALA A 104 -9.00 -20.02 8.76
C ALA A 104 -9.73 -19.65 7.46
N ASP A 105 -10.52 -18.59 7.51
CA ASP A 105 -11.23 -18.03 6.37
C ASP A 105 -10.37 -16.99 5.65
N LEU A 106 -10.42 -17.00 4.33
CA LEU A 106 -9.84 -15.96 3.49
C LEU A 106 -10.96 -15.06 3.01
N VAL A 107 -10.87 -13.77 3.30
CA VAL A 107 -11.95 -12.82 3.04
C VAL A 107 -11.45 -11.61 2.26
N PHE A 108 -12.32 -11.11 1.38
CA PHE A 108 -12.11 -9.92 0.58
C PHE A 108 -12.98 -8.79 1.13
N ASN A 109 -12.35 -7.75 1.67
CA ASN A 109 -13.07 -6.61 2.25
C ASN A 109 -13.57 -5.65 1.18
N TYR A 110 -14.79 -5.16 1.32
CA TYR A 110 -15.39 -4.22 0.37
C TYR A 110 -15.82 -2.90 0.99
N ALA A 111 -16.10 -2.88 2.30
CA ALA A 111 -16.48 -1.66 3.00
C ALA A 111 -16.04 -1.72 4.47
N TYR A 112 -16.01 -0.55 5.11
CA TYR A 112 -15.84 -0.43 6.56
C TYR A 112 -17.08 0.25 7.13
N ASP A 113 -17.79 -0.45 8.01
CA ASP A 113 -18.92 0.10 8.76
C ASP A 113 -18.40 0.84 9.98
N SER A 114 -18.19 2.13 9.79
CA SER A 114 -17.61 2.98 10.82
C SER A 114 -18.51 3.22 12.04
N ARG A 115 -19.78 2.78 12.00
CA ARG A 115 -20.69 2.85 13.15
C ARG A 115 -20.50 1.67 14.10
N ASN A 116 -20.09 0.53 13.56
CA ASN A 116 -19.89 -0.73 14.29
C ASN A 116 -18.40 -1.12 14.38
N ASP A 117 -17.51 -0.24 13.92
CA ASP A 117 -16.07 -0.48 13.83
C ASP A 117 -15.74 -1.84 13.18
N LYS A 118 -16.45 -2.16 12.10
CA LYS A 118 -16.42 -3.49 11.48
C LYS A 118 -16.07 -3.44 10.01
N ILE A 119 -15.17 -4.31 9.59
CA ILE A 119 -14.88 -4.54 8.17
C ILE A 119 -15.97 -5.45 7.59
N ASN A 120 -16.61 -4.99 6.51
CA ASN A 120 -17.50 -5.79 5.71
C ASN A 120 -16.71 -6.50 4.62
N TYR A 121 -16.93 -7.80 4.51
CA TYR A 121 -16.19 -8.66 3.60
C TYR A 121 -17.08 -9.76 3.03
N VAL A 122 -16.61 -10.39 1.95
CA VAL A 122 -17.12 -11.66 1.44
C VAL A 122 -16.05 -12.73 1.62
N LYS A 123 -16.46 -13.99 1.83
CA LYS A 123 -15.52 -15.11 1.90
C LYS A 123 -15.12 -15.51 0.48
N VAL A 124 -13.82 -15.65 0.24
CA VAL A 124 -13.27 -16.01 -1.06
C VAL A 124 -12.39 -17.25 -1.03
N GLY A 125 -12.21 -17.85 0.14
CA GLY A 125 -11.41 -19.05 0.31
C GLY A 125 -11.21 -19.46 1.76
N SER A 126 -10.29 -20.37 1.98
CA SER A 126 -9.88 -20.84 3.31
C SER A 126 -8.46 -21.39 3.32
N ILE A 127 -7.85 -21.37 4.50
CA ILE A 127 -6.66 -22.15 4.84
C ILE A 127 -7.13 -23.35 5.66
N LYS A 128 -6.84 -24.56 5.20
CA LYS A 128 -7.19 -25.80 5.91
C LYS A 128 -6.33 -26.00 7.15
N VAL A 129 -6.71 -26.96 7.99
CA VAL A 129 -5.97 -27.36 9.19
C VAL A 129 -4.50 -27.67 8.90
N ASP A 130 -4.21 -28.25 7.74
CA ASP A 130 -2.85 -28.60 7.36
C ASP A 130 -2.06 -27.44 6.71
N GLY A 131 -2.69 -26.28 6.49
CA GLY A 131 -2.09 -25.12 5.83
C GLY A 131 -2.36 -25.03 4.33
N THR A 132 -3.09 -25.98 3.73
CA THR A 132 -3.46 -25.92 2.32
C THR A 132 -4.38 -24.73 2.06
N ILE A 133 -4.03 -23.92 1.06
CA ILE A 133 -4.81 -22.75 0.66
C ILE A 133 -5.78 -23.14 -0.46
N GLU A 134 -7.06 -22.83 -0.28
CA GLU A 134 -8.10 -22.96 -1.30
C GLU A 134 -8.77 -21.62 -1.54
N LEU A 135 -8.84 -21.22 -2.82
CA LEU A 135 -9.50 -20.00 -3.27
C LEU A 135 -10.68 -20.38 -4.16
N ASN A 136 -11.85 -19.82 -3.87
CA ASN A 136 -13.07 -20.01 -4.64
C ASN A 136 -13.97 -18.76 -4.56
N PRO A 137 -13.53 -17.63 -5.13
CA PRO A 137 -14.31 -16.40 -5.12
C PRO A 137 -15.56 -16.56 -5.99
N THR A 138 -16.73 -16.67 -5.36
CA THR A 138 -18.02 -16.91 -6.03
C THR A 138 -19.06 -15.83 -5.69
N ASP A 139 -18.96 -15.27 -4.49
CA ASP A 139 -19.86 -14.22 -4.03
C ASP A 139 -19.67 -12.92 -4.82
N LYS A 140 -20.79 -12.23 -5.07
CA LYS A 140 -20.78 -10.87 -5.58
C LYS A 140 -20.44 -9.89 -4.47
N ILE A 141 -19.79 -8.78 -4.83
CA ILE A 141 -19.54 -7.70 -3.89
C ILE A 141 -20.78 -6.81 -3.75
N PRO A 142 -21.38 -6.67 -2.54
CA PRO A 142 -22.64 -5.97 -2.37
C PRO A 142 -22.55 -4.45 -2.56
N VAL A 143 -21.40 -3.87 -2.26
CA VAL A 143 -21.18 -2.41 -2.33
C VAL A 143 -19.91 -2.14 -3.12
N LEU A 144 -20.07 -1.45 -4.24
CA LEU A 144 -18.99 -1.06 -5.14
C LEU A 144 -18.95 0.46 -5.28
N GLN A 145 -17.75 0.98 -5.56
CA GLN A 145 -17.56 2.38 -5.91
C GLN A 145 -17.39 2.50 -7.42
N PRO A 146 -17.79 3.62 -8.04
CA PRO A 146 -17.54 3.85 -9.46
C PRO A 146 -16.04 3.76 -9.81
N LEU A 147 -15.71 3.19 -10.97
CA LEU A 147 -14.34 3.01 -11.46
C LEU A 147 -13.53 4.31 -11.47
N ASN A 148 -14.15 5.43 -11.82
CA ASN A 148 -13.46 6.72 -11.84
C ASN A 148 -12.97 7.20 -10.46
N ASN A 149 -13.41 6.56 -9.37
CA ASN A 149 -12.86 6.79 -8.03
C ASN A 149 -11.50 6.09 -7.83
N PHE A 150 -11.08 5.21 -8.75
CA PHE A 150 -9.81 4.48 -8.65
C PHE A 150 -8.62 5.39 -8.41
N LYS A 151 -8.57 6.56 -9.06
CA LYS A 151 -7.51 7.55 -8.86
C LYS A 151 -7.36 8.05 -7.42
N ASN A 152 -8.43 7.97 -6.61
CA ASN A 152 -8.42 8.38 -5.20
C ASN A 152 -8.27 7.18 -4.24
N SER A 153 -8.50 5.96 -4.72
CA SER A 153 -8.54 4.74 -3.91
C SER A 153 -7.49 3.70 -4.31
N ASN A 154 -6.55 4.07 -5.18
CA ASN A 154 -5.47 3.20 -5.59
C ASN A 154 -4.49 3.03 -4.42
N ASN A 155 -4.44 1.83 -3.85
CA ASN A 155 -3.56 1.52 -2.72
C ASN A 155 -2.07 1.56 -3.07
N PHE A 156 -1.71 1.54 -4.36
CA PHE A 156 -0.32 1.58 -4.80
C PHE A 156 0.27 2.98 -4.85
N PHE A 157 -0.54 4.05 -4.95
CA PHE A 157 -0.07 5.45 -5.01
C PHE A 157 1.11 5.70 -5.97
N ASP A 158 1.18 4.92 -7.06
CA ASP A 158 2.32 4.87 -7.99
C ASP A 158 2.14 5.74 -9.23
N ILE A 159 0.96 6.33 -9.41
CA ILE A 159 0.69 7.41 -10.35
C ILE A 159 0.50 8.70 -9.55
N HIS A 160 1.32 9.71 -9.82
CA HIS A 160 1.34 10.99 -9.14
C HIS A 160 0.41 12.02 -9.77
N ASN A 161 0.21 11.93 -11.08
CA ASN A 161 -0.77 12.73 -11.82
C ASN A 161 -2.08 11.95 -11.99
N PRO A 162 -3.14 12.24 -11.22
CA PRO A 162 -4.42 11.54 -11.32
C PRO A 162 -5.09 11.67 -12.69
N ASP A 163 -4.73 12.69 -13.48
CA ASP A 163 -5.26 12.90 -14.83
C ASP A 163 -4.60 11.99 -15.88
N ALA A 164 -3.56 11.24 -15.51
CA ALA A 164 -2.95 10.22 -16.37
C ALA A 164 -3.86 8.99 -16.56
N TYR A 165 -4.85 8.80 -15.69
CA TYR A 165 -5.80 7.70 -15.79
C TYR A 165 -6.86 7.94 -16.87
N GLN A 166 -7.07 6.93 -17.70
CA GLN A 166 -8.13 6.83 -18.69
C GLN A 166 -8.99 5.60 -18.41
N TYR A 167 -10.30 5.76 -18.56
CA TYR A 167 -11.29 4.73 -18.26
C TYR A 167 -12.21 4.48 -19.46
N SER A 168 -12.64 3.23 -19.68
CA SER A 168 -13.63 2.92 -20.74
C SER A 168 -15.08 2.99 -20.27
N ASN A 169 -15.36 2.60 -19.02
CA ASN A 169 -16.67 2.65 -18.37
C ASN A 169 -16.51 3.19 -16.95
N GLU A 170 -16.47 4.51 -16.80
CA GLU A 170 -16.18 5.21 -15.55
C GLU A 170 -17.15 4.94 -14.41
N LYS A 171 -18.38 4.51 -14.74
CA LYS A 171 -19.46 4.29 -13.77
C LYS A 171 -19.57 2.83 -13.31
N ALA A 172 -18.85 1.91 -13.94
CA ALA A 172 -18.81 0.51 -13.51
C ALA A 172 -18.42 0.43 -12.03
N GLY A 173 -19.13 -0.38 -11.27
CA GLY A 173 -18.78 -0.72 -9.89
C GLY A 173 -17.47 -1.51 -9.87
N PHE A 174 -16.52 -1.03 -9.07
CA PHE A 174 -15.16 -1.54 -9.01
C PHE A 174 -14.68 -1.68 -7.57
N LYS A 175 -13.95 -2.76 -7.28
CA LYS A 175 -13.18 -2.91 -6.05
C LYS A 175 -11.93 -3.73 -6.31
N LEU A 176 -10.78 -3.22 -5.86
CA LEU A 176 -9.48 -3.89 -5.87
C LEU A 176 -8.96 -4.04 -4.44
N ASN A 177 -8.40 -5.20 -4.11
CA ASN A 177 -7.57 -5.41 -2.93
C ASN A 177 -6.26 -6.14 -3.30
N PRO A 178 -5.09 -5.65 -2.83
CA PRO A 178 -3.80 -6.29 -3.10
C PRO A 178 -3.51 -7.48 -2.17
N TYR A 179 -4.38 -7.74 -1.20
CA TYR A 179 -4.30 -8.86 -0.26
C TYR A 179 -5.68 -9.37 0.12
N LEU A 180 -5.71 -10.55 0.74
CA LEU A 180 -6.87 -11.09 1.43
C LEU A 180 -6.66 -10.98 2.94
N LEU A 181 -7.72 -10.71 3.69
CA LEU A 181 -7.66 -10.81 5.15
C LEU A 181 -7.83 -12.27 5.57
N VAL A 182 -7.15 -12.67 6.64
CA VAL A 182 -7.23 -14.02 7.20
C VAL A 182 -7.95 -13.94 8.54
N TYR A 183 -9.08 -14.62 8.63
CA TYR A 183 -9.93 -14.65 9.82
C TYR A 183 -9.95 -16.04 10.43
N GLN A 184 -9.93 -16.10 11.76
CA GLN A 184 -10.15 -17.31 12.52
C GLN A 184 -11.08 -16.98 13.68
N ASN A 185 -12.17 -17.74 13.82
CA ASN A 185 -13.17 -17.52 14.87
C ASN A 185 -13.62 -16.05 14.93
N GLU A 186 -13.92 -15.47 13.77
CA GLU A 186 -14.32 -14.05 13.59
C GLU A 186 -13.25 -13.00 13.94
N GLN A 187 -12.04 -13.41 14.33
CA GLN A 187 -10.92 -12.53 14.60
C GLN A 187 -9.95 -12.49 13.41
N GLN A 188 -9.55 -11.28 12.98
CA GLN A 188 -8.46 -11.13 12.02
C GLN A 188 -7.15 -11.57 12.65
N ILE A 189 -6.45 -12.51 12.02
CA ILE A 189 -5.16 -13.04 12.49
C ILE A 189 -3.99 -12.64 11.58
N GLY A 190 -4.27 -12.09 10.41
CA GLY A 190 -3.24 -11.70 9.45
C GLY A 190 -3.79 -11.33 8.08
N ILE A 191 -2.87 -11.21 7.13
CA ILE A 191 -3.15 -11.00 5.71
C ILE A 191 -2.46 -12.07 4.87
N LEU A 192 -3.00 -12.33 3.69
CA LEU A 192 -2.43 -13.22 2.69
C LEU A 192 -2.17 -12.43 1.40
N THR A 193 -0.91 -12.41 0.97
CA THR A 193 -0.54 -11.89 -0.36
C THR A 193 -0.10 -13.01 -1.28
N ILE A 194 -0.17 -12.78 -2.58
CA ILE A 194 0.28 -13.73 -3.60
C ILE A 194 1.29 -13.01 -4.49
N GLY A 195 2.43 -13.63 -4.75
CA GLY A 195 3.50 -13.05 -5.56
C GLY A 195 4.70 -13.98 -5.63
N ASN A 196 5.86 -13.54 -6.11
CA ASN A 196 7.06 -14.39 -6.17
C ASN A 196 8.19 -13.97 -5.22
N SER A 197 8.01 -12.87 -4.47
CA SER A 197 9.03 -12.34 -3.56
C SER A 197 8.39 -11.80 -2.28
N ALA A 198 8.90 -12.24 -1.12
CA ALA A 198 8.43 -11.77 0.20
C ALA A 198 8.67 -10.27 0.38
N LYS A 199 9.80 -9.77 -0.12
CA LYS A 199 10.20 -8.36 -0.11
C LYS A 199 9.28 -7.52 -1.00
N VAL A 200 9.15 -7.88 -2.27
CA VAL A 200 8.33 -7.12 -3.23
C VAL A 200 6.87 -7.09 -2.81
N THR A 201 6.32 -8.22 -2.37
CA THR A 201 4.92 -8.28 -1.93
C THR A 201 4.67 -7.53 -0.61
N LEU A 202 5.67 -7.32 0.24
CA LEU A 202 5.52 -6.46 1.42
C LEU A 202 5.66 -4.98 1.05
N ASN A 203 6.69 -4.62 0.28
CA ASN A 203 6.98 -3.23 -0.05
C ASN A 203 5.86 -2.58 -0.86
N LEU A 204 5.26 -3.32 -1.80
CA LEU A 204 4.11 -2.84 -2.57
C LEU A 204 2.82 -2.67 -1.73
N LEU A 205 2.79 -3.14 -0.48
CA LEU A 205 1.71 -2.87 0.46
C LEU A 205 1.98 -1.70 1.41
N THR A 206 3.23 -1.25 1.51
CA THR A 206 3.66 -0.24 2.47
C THR A 206 3.84 1.09 1.73
N PRO A 207 3.00 2.13 1.99
CA PRO A 207 3.07 3.41 1.28
C PRO A 207 4.43 4.13 1.34
N GLY A 208 5.31 3.77 2.29
CA GLY A 208 6.68 4.28 2.38
C GLY A 208 7.71 3.49 1.58
N ASP A 209 7.43 2.23 1.23
CA ASP A 209 8.39 1.31 0.60
C ASP A 209 8.12 1.10 -0.90
N LEU A 210 7.15 1.81 -1.48
CA LEU A 210 6.66 1.64 -2.85
C LEU A 210 7.72 1.77 -3.95
N TYR A 211 8.87 2.35 -3.66
CA TYR A 211 9.98 2.51 -4.61
C TYR A 211 11.18 1.62 -4.28
N PHE A 212 11.09 0.80 -3.24
CA PHE A 212 12.19 0.00 -2.72
C PHE A 212 12.00 -1.45 -3.12
N GLY A 213 13.01 -2.04 -3.74
CA GLY A 213 13.15 -3.49 -3.78
C GLY A 213 13.59 -4.07 -5.10
N ASP A 214 13.53 -5.39 -5.13
CA ASP A 214 14.07 -6.21 -6.22
C ASP A 214 12.98 -6.48 -7.27
N GLU A 215 13.36 -7.12 -8.37
CA GLU A 215 12.38 -7.60 -9.34
C GLU A 215 11.44 -8.65 -8.72
N GLY A 216 10.19 -8.63 -9.16
CA GLY A 216 9.15 -9.51 -8.66
C GLY A 216 7.76 -8.96 -8.91
N TYR A 217 6.74 -9.60 -8.35
CA TYR A 217 5.37 -9.15 -8.50
C TYR A 217 4.49 -9.45 -7.29
N ILE A 218 3.39 -8.71 -7.20
CA ILE A 218 2.22 -9.00 -6.36
C ILE A 218 0.98 -9.18 -7.24
N LEU A 219 0.09 -10.08 -6.84
CA LEU A 219 -1.22 -10.25 -7.44
C LEU A 219 -2.29 -9.57 -6.57
N SER A 220 -3.15 -8.80 -7.22
CA SER A 220 -4.32 -8.17 -6.60
C SER A 220 -5.61 -8.77 -7.13
N TRP A 221 -6.60 -8.90 -6.25
CA TRP A 221 -7.94 -9.34 -6.60
C TRP A 221 -8.81 -8.15 -6.97
N VAL A 222 -9.59 -8.30 -8.03
CA VAL A 222 -10.51 -7.27 -8.52
C VAL A 222 -11.88 -7.87 -8.72
N TYR A 223 -12.92 -7.16 -8.30
CA TYR A 223 -14.29 -7.44 -8.70
C TYR A 223 -14.85 -6.23 -9.46
N VAL A 224 -15.51 -6.50 -10.59
CA VAL A 224 -16.28 -5.50 -11.35
C VAL A 224 -17.67 -6.00 -11.67
N ASP A 225 -18.67 -5.12 -11.68
CA ASP A 225 -20.04 -5.48 -12.06
C ASP A 225 -20.28 -5.47 -13.58
N GLU A 226 -19.56 -4.61 -14.30
CA GLU A 226 -19.61 -4.44 -15.74
C GLU A 226 -18.21 -4.51 -16.36
N ALA A 227 -18.14 -4.77 -17.67
CA ALA A 227 -16.89 -4.73 -18.40
C ALA A 227 -16.33 -3.30 -18.39
N CYS A 228 -15.05 -3.16 -18.03
CA CYS A 228 -14.39 -1.87 -17.94
C CYS A 228 -12.87 -2.00 -18.10
N ALA A 229 -12.17 -0.87 -18.22
CA ALA A 229 -10.72 -0.84 -18.40
C ALA A 229 -10.11 0.39 -17.70
N ILE A 230 -8.86 0.23 -17.25
CA ILE A 230 -8.00 1.31 -16.75
C ILE A 230 -6.74 1.33 -17.59
N LYS A 231 -6.42 2.49 -18.15
CA LYS A 231 -5.14 2.76 -18.81
C LYS A 231 -4.48 3.96 -18.16
N ALA A 232 -3.18 3.88 -17.95
CA ALA A 232 -2.36 5.00 -17.52
C ALA A 232 -0.91 4.73 -17.91
N ASN A 233 -0.16 5.80 -18.13
CA ASN A 233 1.28 5.73 -18.35
C ASN A 233 1.88 7.01 -17.81
N GLU A 234 2.72 6.89 -16.79
CA GLU A 234 3.45 8.01 -16.21
C GLU A 234 4.94 7.69 -16.16
N ASN A 235 5.75 8.66 -16.55
CA ASN A 235 7.16 8.70 -16.19
C ASN A 235 7.32 9.72 -15.08
N TRP A 236 7.91 9.29 -13.98
CA TRP A 236 8.26 10.18 -12.89
C TRP A 236 9.77 10.13 -12.67
N SER A 237 10.33 11.27 -12.32
CA SER A 237 11.73 11.39 -11.90
C SER A 237 11.76 11.95 -10.50
N GLY A 238 12.48 11.28 -9.60
CA GLY A 238 12.60 11.70 -8.22
C GLY A 238 14.03 11.67 -7.73
N ASP A 239 14.34 12.58 -6.81
CA ASP A 239 15.58 12.55 -6.05
C ASP A 239 15.42 11.61 -4.86
N LEU A 240 16.28 10.61 -4.76
CA LEU A 240 16.30 9.63 -3.67
C LEU A 240 17.39 9.90 -2.62
N SER A 241 18.02 11.07 -2.64
CA SER A 241 19.15 11.35 -1.77
C SER A 241 18.76 11.78 -0.35
N ASN A 242 18.72 10.81 0.55
CA ASN A 242 18.87 11.07 2.00
C ASN A 242 20.37 11.18 2.41
N THR A 243 21.30 11.22 1.45
CA THR A 243 22.75 10.99 1.64
C THR A 243 23.68 12.11 1.13
N GLY A 244 23.12 13.26 0.71
CA GLY A 244 23.89 14.47 0.39
C GLY A 244 24.30 14.67 -1.08
N ASN A 245 24.17 13.65 -1.94
CA ASN A 245 24.31 13.78 -3.39
C ASN A 245 23.02 13.30 -4.09
N PRO A 246 22.32 14.16 -4.85
CA PRO A 246 21.11 13.80 -5.58
C PRO A 246 21.30 12.56 -6.45
N ILE A 247 20.45 11.57 -6.22
CA ILE A 247 20.32 10.41 -7.10
C ILE A 247 18.96 10.54 -7.76
N MET A 248 18.97 11.08 -8.97
CA MET A 248 17.78 11.09 -9.81
C MET A 248 17.54 9.69 -10.34
N VAL A 249 16.40 9.11 -9.98
CA VAL A 249 15.90 7.89 -10.61
C VAL A 249 14.72 8.23 -11.50
N GLU A 250 14.55 7.44 -12.56
CA GLU A 250 13.38 7.50 -13.41
C GLU A 250 12.58 6.22 -13.20
N THR A 251 11.29 6.38 -12.91
CA THR A 251 10.35 5.27 -12.76
C THR A 251 9.24 5.42 -13.78
N ASN A 252 8.98 4.37 -14.55
CA ASN A 252 7.84 4.28 -15.45
C ASN A 252 6.73 3.43 -14.83
N VAL A 253 5.50 3.93 -14.80
CA VAL A 253 4.35 3.21 -14.27
C VAL A 253 3.30 3.08 -15.37
N VAL A 254 2.92 1.84 -15.69
CA VAL A 254 2.01 1.53 -16.79
C VAL A 254 0.84 0.70 -16.29
N TYR A 255 -0.37 1.20 -16.52
CA TYR A 255 -1.61 0.46 -16.36
C TYR A 255 -2.13 0.04 -17.73
N ASN A 256 -2.30 -1.26 -17.93
CA ASN A 256 -3.00 -1.83 -19.06
C ASN A 256 -3.97 -2.91 -18.57
N LEU A 257 -5.07 -2.46 -17.97
CA LEU A 257 -6.03 -3.32 -17.29
C LEU A 257 -7.33 -3.38 -18.07
N ASN A 258 -7.76 -4.58 -18.39
CA ASN A 258 -9.06 -4.87 -19.00
C ASN A 258 -9.78 -5.89 -18.11
N PHE A 259 -11.03 -5.61 -17.77
CA PHE A 259 -11.80 -6.41 -16.83
C PHE A 259 -13.08 -6.92 -17.47
N ASN A 260 -13.38 -8.19 -17.21
CA ASN A 260 -14.67 -8.79 -17.50
C ASN A 260 -15.57 -8.71 -16.26
N PRO A 261 -16.91 -8.69 -16.40
CA PRO A 261 -17.81 -8.77 -15.26
C PRO A 261 -17.46 -9.95 -14.33
N GLY A 262 -17.43 -9.70 -13.02
CA GLY A 262 -17.08 -10.65 -11.98
C GLY A 262 -15.64 -10.51 -11.46
N TRP A 263 -15.07 -11.64 -11.04
CA TRP A 263 -13.74 -11.71 -10.44
C TRP A 263 -12.64 -11.69 -11.51
N ASN A 264 -11.65 -10.83 -11.29
CA ASN A 264 -10.47 -10.65 -12.12
C ASN A 264 -9.23 -10.60 -11.23
N MET A 265 -8.05 -10.65 -11.87
CA MET A 265 -6.78 -10.56 -11.17
C MET A 265 -5.82 -9.63 -11.91
N VAL A 266 -5.08 -8.86 -11.14
CA VAL A 266 -4.07 -7.92 -11.63
C VAL A 266 -2.70 -8.37 -11.15
N LYS A 267 -1.74 -8.48 -12.07
CA LYS A 267 -0.32 -8.61 -11.75
C LYS A 267 0.30 -7.22 -11.78
N THR A 268 0.82 -6.78 -10.64
CA THR A 268 1.70 -5.61 -10.54
C THR A 268 3.14 -6.11 -10.50
N GLU A 269 3.87 -5.90 -11.59
CA GLU A 269 5.23 -6.41 -11.77
C GLU A 269 6.26 -5.28 -11.73
N VAL A 270 7.30 -5.47 -10.93
CA VAL A 270 8.50 -4.64 -10.88
C VAL A 270 9.49 -5.16 -11.91
N ILE A 271 9.89 -4.30 -12.84
CA ILE A 271 10.83 -4.63 -13.92
C ILE A 271 12.03 -3.70 -13.84
N GLY A 272 13.22 -4.28 -13.68
CA GLY A 272 14.48 -3.57 -13.55
C GLY A 272 14.65 -2.84 -12.23
N THR A 273 15.88 -2.83 -11.72
CA THR A 273 16.26 -2.09 -10.52
C THR A 273 17.46 -1.18 -10.75
N TYR A 274 17.52 -0.10 -9.96
CA TYR A 274 18.74 0.63 -9.69
C TYR A 274 19.36 0.07 -8.41
N GLU A 275 20.67 -0.20 -8.44
CA GLU A 275 21.40 -0.77 -7.31
C GLU A 275 22.24 0.31 -6.61
N PHE A 276 22.14 0.35 -5.28
CA PHE A 276 22.85 1.27 -4.38
C PHE A 276 23.68 0.46 -3.39
N PRO A 277 24.83 -0.12 -3.81
CA PRO A 277 25.56 -1.11 -3.02
C PRO A 277 26.09 -0.56 -1.68
N ASN A 278 26.21 0.76 -1.56
CA ASN A 278 26.68 1.44 -0.35
C ASN A 278 25.55 1.85 0.61
N ALA A 279 24.28 1.61 0.25
CA ALA A 279 23.12 1.91 1.09
C ALA A 279 22.83 0.78 2.10
N ALA A 280 22.02 1.09 3.12
CA ALA A 280 21.45 0.09 4.02
C ALA A 280 20.69 -0.96 3.21
N GLU A 281 20.64 -2.22 3.68
CA GLU A 281 20.12 -3.37 2.91
C GLU A 281 18.72 -3.15 2.34
N GLU A 282 17.87 -2.46 3.09
CA GLU A 282 16.52 -2.07 2.67
C GLU A 282 16.46 -1.04 1.54
N ASP A 283 17.50 -0.23 1.41
CA ASP A 283 17.61 0.89 0.47
C ASP A 283 18.44 0.52 -0.79
N ARG A 284 18.95 -0.71 -0.86
CA ARG A 284 19.91 -1.12 -1.90
C ARG A 284 19.32 -1.20 -3.29
N SER A 285 18.01 -1.31 -3.43
CA SER A 285 17.37 -1.46 -4.73
C SER A 285 16.16 -0.55 -4.89
N ARG A 286 16.03 0.06 -6.08
CA ARG A 286 14.91 0.93 -6.44
C ARG A 286 14.30 0.54 -7.77
N TYR A 287 12.99 0.66 -7.87
CA TYR A 287 12.24 0.20 -9.03
C TYR A 287 12.41 1.14 -10.24
N LYS A 288 12.69 0.55 -11.41
CA LYS A 288 12.67 1.26 -12.71
C LYS A 288 11.29 1.31 -13.32
N LYS A 289 10.50 0.25 -13.15
CA LYS A 289 9.19 0.16 -13.80
C LYS A 289 8.19 -0.66 -12.99
N HIS A 290 6.96 -0.15 -12.91
CA HIS A 290 5.78 -0.90 -12.50
C HIS A 290 4.90 -1.17 -13.71
N ASN A 291 4.51 -2.43 -13.90
CA ASN A 291 3.61 -2.83 -14.95
C ASN A 291 2.39 -3.54 -14.38
N HIS A 292 1.21 -2.94 -14.52
CA HIS A 292 -0.06 -3.47 -14.06
C HIS A 292 -0.81 -4.09 -15.23
N THR A 293 -1.04 -5.39 -15.15
CA THR A 293 -1.68 -6.18 -16.22
C THR A 293 -2.77 -7.08 -15.69
N SER A 294 -3.88 -7.19 -16.42
CA SER A 294 -4.89 -8.22 -16.14
C SER A 294 -4.37 -9.59 -16.54
N ILE A 295 -4.55 -10.59 -15.68
CA ILE A 295 -4.15 -11.98 -15.93
C ILE A 295 -5.33 -12.93 -15.69
N ALA A 296 -5.35 -14.04 -16.41
CA ALA A 296 -6.45 -15.01 -16.34
C ALA A 296 -6.31 -16.02 -15.19
N SER A 297 -5.08 -16.26 -14.71
CA SER A 297 -4.79 -17.28 -13.70
C SER A 297 -3.53 -16.95 -12.90
N ILE A 298 -3.44 -17.53 -11.69
CA ILE A 298 -2.27 -17.36 -10.82
C ILE A 298 -1.07 -18.03 -11.50
N PRO A 299 0.07 -17.35 -11.67
CA PRO A 299 1.27 -17.95 -12.27
C PRO A 299 1.80 -19.14 -11.45
N ASN A 300 2.47 -20.08 -12.11
CA ASN A 300 2.97 -21.30 -11.46
C ASN A 300 4.14 -21.05 -10.48
N ASP A 301 4.83 -19.93 -10.62
CA ASP A 301 5.92 -19.50 -9.72
C ASP A 301 5.40 -18.71 -8.51
N ALA A 302 4.08 -18.50 -8.41
CA ALA A 302 3.49 -17.75 -7.32
C ALA A 302 3.59 -18.50 -5.99
N THR A 303 4.01 -17.76 -4.98
CA THR A 303 4.06 -18.12 -3.57
C THR A 303 3.02 -17.32 -2.80
N TYR A 304 2.38 -17.97 -1.84
CA TYR A 304 1.47 -17.33 -0.90
C TYR A 304 2.25 -16.95 0.34
N PHE A 305 2.16 -15.69 0.74
CA PHE A 305 2.80 -15.18 1.95
C PHE A 305 1.71 -14.78 2.94
N PHE A 306 1.60 -15.57 4.00
CA PHE A 306 0.77 -15.24 5.15
C PHE A 306 1.61 -14.41 6.12
N ARG A 307 1.11 -13.24 6.50
CA ARG A 307 1.75 -12.36 7.47
C ARG A 307 0.85 -12.21 8.68
N TRP A 308 1.37 -12.56 9.85
CA TRP A 308 0.63 -12.38 11.09
C TRP A 308 0.33 -10.90 11.31
N ALA A 309 -0.83 -10.62 11.86
CA ALA A 309 -1.20 -9.27 12.29
C ALA A 309 -0.47 -8.81 13.56
N ILE A 310 0.70 -9.39 13.93
CA ILE A 310 1.28 -9.38 15.29
C ILE A 310 0.97 -8.07 16.01
N GLN A 311 -0.03 -8.18 16.88
CA GLN A 311 -0.54 -7.17 17.81
C GLN A 311 -0.45 -5.74 17.29
N TYR A 312 -1.51 -5.30 16.59
CA TYR A 312 -2.00 -3.93 16.76
C TYR A 312 -2.13 -3.59 18.25
#